data_AF-A0A5B6ZBM5-F1
#
_entry.id   AF-A0A5B6ZBM5-F1
#
_cell.length_a   1.000
_cell.length_b   1.000
_cell.length_c   1.000
_cell.angle_alpha   90.00
_cell.angle_beta   90.00
_cell.angle_gamma   90.00
#
_symmetry.space_group_name_H-M   'P 1'
#
loop_
_entity.id
_entity.type
_entity.pdbx_description
1 polymer ?
#
loop_
_entity_poly.entity_id
_entity_poly.type
_entity_poly.pdbx_seq_one_letter_code
_entity_poly.pdbx_strand_id
1 'polypeptide(L)'
;MALASRILSKSKQLHAGQFLLQRDHVVPVRFFAKEAAPPALKGDEMLKNIFLEVKKKFETAMGILRKEKITIDPDDPAAVSQYSKVMKTIREKADMFSESQRIQYTIQTRTQGIPDARTYLMTLKEIRIKRGLTDDLGAEALMMDAFAQV
;
A
#
# COMPACT_ATOMS: atom_id res chain seq x y z
N MET A 1 44.72 61.79 -34.83
CA MET A 1 44.47 62.28 -36.21
C MET A 1 44.54 61.09 -37.16
N ALA A 2 43.65 61.08 -38.15
CA ALA A 2 43.44 60.04 -39.14
C ALA A 2 44.70 59.71 -39.96
N LEU A 3 44.69 58.56 -40.63
CA LEU A 3 44.99 58.49 -42.07
C LEU A 3 44.29 57.27 -42.68
N ALA A 4 43.49 57.56 -43.69
CA ALA A 4 42.64 56.66 -44.45
C ALA A 4 43.43 55.92 -45.53
N SER A 5 42.92 54.78 -46.00
CA SER A 5 42.61 54.57 -47.42
C SER A 5 41.95 53.20 -47.65
N ARG A 6 40.76 53.25 -48.26
CA ARG A 6 40.15 52.13 -49.00
C ARG A 6 40.97 51.95 -50.30
N ILE A 7 40.97 50.84 -51.06
CA ILE A 7 39.91 50.38 -51.98
C ILE A 7 40.49 49.17 -52.79
N LEU A 8 39.64 48.16 -53.09
CA LEU A 8 39.70 47.11 -54.14
C LEU A 8 40.85 46.08 -54.08
N SER A 9 40.75 44.84 -54.57
CA SER A 9 39.97 44.31 -55.71
C SER A 9 39.78 42.79 -55.59
N LYS A 10 38.72 42.27 -56.22
CA LYS A 10 38.36 40.85 -56.34
C LYS A 10 39.40 40.06 -57.17
N SER A 11 39.63 38.80 -56.82
CA SER A 11 39.70 37.71 -57.83
C SER A 11 39.43 36.34 -57.19
N LYS A 12 38.58 35.55 -57.86
CA LYS A 12 38.33 34.13 -57.57
C LYS A 12 39.46 33.33 -58.22
N GLN A 13 40.06 32.36 -57.51
CA GLN A 13 40.48 31.10 -58.12
C GLN A 13 40.82 30.05 -57.05
N LEU A 14 40.17 28.90 -57.18
CA LEU A 14 40.44 27.64 -56.50
C LEU A 14 41.88 27.21 -56.74
N HIS A 15 42.62 26.78 -55.71
CA HIS A 15 43.72 25.83 -55.82
C HIS A 15 43.67 24.87 -54.62
N ALA A 16 43.72 23.59 -54.95
CA ALA A 16 43.69 22.46 -54.05
C ALA A 16 44.98 22.36 -53.21
N GLY A 17 44.84 21.86 -51.98
CA GLY A 17 45.96 21.48 -51.12
C GLY A 17 45.45 20.87 -49.82
N GLN A 18 45.40 19.55 -49.76
CA GLN A 18 45.16 18.77 -48.54
C GLN A 18 46.26 19.07 -47.52
N PHE A 19 45.90 19.53 -46.33
CA PHE A 19 46.72 19.32 -45.14
C PHE A 19 45.84 18.92 -43.95
N LEU A 20 46.25 17.82 -43.34
CA LEU A 20 45.65 17.06 -42.26
C LEU A 20 45.38 17.94 -41.02
N LEU A 21 44.13 18.00 -40.58
CA LEU A 21 43.80 18.41 -39.21
C LEU A 21 43.43 17.16 -38.41
N GLN A 22 44.26 16.87 -37.42
CA GLN A 22 44.11 15.83 -36.41
C GLN A 22 42.67 15.77 -35.89
N ARG A 23 42.04 14.61 -36.06
CA ARG A 23 40.89 14.20 -35.27
C ARG A 23 41.39 13.80 -33.88
N ASP A 24 41.35 14.72 -32.93
CA ASP A 24 41.35 14.36 -31.52
C ASP A 24 40.36 15.27 -30.81
N HIS A 25 39.54 14.69 -29.94
CA HIS A 25 38.37 15.26 -29.22
C HIS A 25 37.00 15.00 -29.84
N VAL A 26 36.70 13.72 -30.12
CA VAL A 26 35.31 13.22 -30.10
C VAL A 26 34.99 12.81 -28.67
N VAL A 27 34.21 13.63 -27.97
CA VAL A 27 33.63 13.28 -26.66
C VAL A 27 32.74 12.05 -26.86
N PRO A 28 32.98 10.91 -26.18
CA PRO A 28 32.10 9.77 -26.32
C PRO A 28 30.75 10.10 -25.69
N VAL A 29 29.70 10.03 -26.49
CA VAL A 29 28.31 10.04 -26.04
C VAL A 29 28.15 8.95 -24.99
N ARG A 30 27.78 9.33 -23.76
CA ARG A 30 27.47 8.39 -22.69
C ARG A 30 26.29 7.53 -23.13
N PHE A 31 26.54 6.26 -23.46
CA PHE A 31 25.47 5.27 -23.53
C PHE A 31 25.01 5.00 -22.09
N PHE A 32 23.75 5.32 -21.78
CA PHE A 32 23.13 4.85 -20.54
C PHE A 32 23.16 3.32 -20.57
N ALA A 33 23.62 2.70 -19.48
CA ALA A 33 23.53 1.26 -19.31
C ALA A 33 22.06 0.85 -19.51
N LYS A 34 21.84 -0.16 -20.35
CA LYS A 34 20.53 -0.77 -20.58
C LYS A 34 19.89 -1.05 -19.22
N GLU A 35 18.69 -0.50 -19.02
CA GLU A 35 17.92 -0.58 -17.78
C GLU A 35 17.87 -2.04 -17.30
N ALA A 36 18.73 -2.38 -16.35
CA ALA A 36 18.65 -3.65 -15.64
C ALA A 36 17.54 -3.46 -14.62
N ALA A 37 16.31 -3.78 -15.00
CA ALA A 37 15.24 -3.92 -14.02
C ALA A 37 15.74 -4.91 -12.96
N PRO A 38 15.88 -4.51 -11.69
CA PRO A 38 16.29 -5.44 -10.65
C PRO A 38 15.32 -6.63 -10.69
N PRO A 39 15.84 -7.87 -10.59
CA PRO A 39 14.99 -9.06 -10.66
C PRO A 39 13.90 -8.92 -9.59
N ALA A 40 12.64 -9.11 -10.00
CA ALA A 40 11.50 -9.00 -9.10
C ALA A 40 11.75 -9.93 -7.90
N LEU A 41 11.87 -9.34 -6.71
CA LEU A 41 12.09 -10.12 -5.51
C LEU A 41 10.76 -10.77 -5.13
N LYS A 42 10.80 -11.97 -4.56
CA LYS A 42 9.58 -12.65 -4.06
C LYS A 42 8.75 -11.77 -3.11
N GLY A 43 9.41 -10.86 -2.38
CA GLY A 43 8.76 -9.84 -1.55
C GLY A 43 7.94 -8.83 -2.36
N ASP A 44 8.44 -8.38 -3.51
CA ASP A 44 7.74 -7.42 -4.36
C ASP A 44 6.47 -8.02 -4.97
N GLU A 45 6.52 -9.29 -5.37
CA GLU A 45 5.34 -10.01 -5.86
C GLU A 45 4.29 -10.19 -4.76
N MET A 46 4.71 -10.55 -3.54
CA MET A 46 3.81 -10.67 -2.39
C MET A 46 3.11 -9.34 -2.09
N LEU A 47 3.85 -8.22 -2.04
CA LEU A 47 3.29 -6.90 -1.78
C LEU A 47 2.34 -6.45 -2.90
N LYS A 48 2.67 -6.72 -4.16
CA LYS A 48 1.79 -6.45 -5.31
C LYS A 48 0.48 -7.23 -5.19
N ASN A 49 0.54 -8.51 -4.82
CA ASN A 49 -0.65 -9.33 -4.67
C ASN A 49 -1.55 -8.82 -3.53
N ILE A 50 -0.98 -8.47 -2.38
CA ILE A 50 -1.72 -7.87 -1.26
C ILE A 50 -2.36 -6.55 -1.70
N PHE A 51 -1.62 -5.69 -2.40
CA PHE A 51 -2.14 -4.41 -2.89
C PHE A 51 -3.32 -4.61 -3.85
N LEU A 52 -3.20 -5.53 -4.81
CA LEU A 52 -4.26 -5.83 -5.76
C LEU A 52 -5.51 -6.38 -5.07
N GLU A 53 -5.34 -7.24 -4.06
CA GLU A 53 -6.45 -7.76 -3.26
C GLU A 53 -7.17 -6.62 -2.52
N VAL A 54 -6.42 -5.77 -1.79
CA VAL A 54 -6.98 -4.64 -1.04
C VAL A 54 -7.67 -3.65 -1.98
N LYS A 55 -7.05 -3.35 -3.12
CA LYS A 55 -7.63 -2.47 -4.15
C LYS A 55 -8.96 -3.03 -4.68
N LYS A 56 -9.03 -4.32 -4.98
CA LYS A 56 -10.27 -4.98 -5.44
C LYS A 56 -11.38 -4.87 -4.40
N LYS A 57 -11.08 -5.12 -3.12
CA LYS A 57 -12.04 -4.99 -2.02
C LYS A 57 -12.56 -3.55 -1.90
N PHE A 58 -11.66 -2.57 -1.96
CA PHE A 58 -11.99 -1.15 -1.92
C PHE A 58 -12.88 -0.71 -3.10
N GLU A 59 -12.51 -1.06 -4.32
CA GLU A 59 -13.27 -0.71 -5.53
C GLU A 59 -14.68 -1.34 -5.50
N THR A 60 -14.79 -2.57 -5.02
CA THR A 60 -16.08 -3.26 -4.85
C THR A 60 -16.98 -2.52 -3.86
N ALA A 61 -16.45 -2.13 -2.69
CA ALA A 61 -17.17 -1.38 -1.69
C ALA A 61 -17.62 -0.01 -2.22
N MET A 62 -16.71 0.74 -2.84
CA MET A 62 -17.01 2.03 -3.45
C MET A 62 -18.06 1.92 -4.57
N GLY A 63 -18.03 0.85 -5.35
CA GLY A 63 -19.01 0.58 -6.40
C GLY A 63 -20.43 0.39 -5.85
N ILE A 64 -20.58 -0.15 -4.64
CA ILE A 64 -21.87 -0.31 -3.97
C ILE A 64 -22.30 1.01 -3.33
N LEU A 65 -21.41 1.66 -2.57
CA LEU A 65 -21.69 2.94 -1.91
C LEU A 65 -22.07 4.07 -2.86
N ARG A 66 -21.54 4.06 -4.09
CA ARG A 66 -21.93 5.03 -5.13
C ARG A 66 -23.33 4.79 -5.69
N LYS A 67 -23.83 3.55 -5.63
CA LYS A 67 -25.16 3.18 -6.14
C LYS A 67 -26.23 3.35 -5.07
N GLU A 68 -25.91 2.97 -3.84
CA GLU A 68 -26.84 3.00 -2.72
C GLU A 68 -26.72 4.34 -1.99
N LYS A 69 -27.77 5.18 -2.08
CA LYS A 69 -27.86 6.41 -1.30
C LYS A 69 -28.18 6.05 0.16
N ILE A 70 -27.20 6.17 1.03
CA ILE A 70 -27.35 5.95 2.47
C ILE A 70 -27.73 7.27 3.14
N THR A 71 -28.84 7.27 3.86
CA THR A 71 -29.17 8.33 4.83
C THR A 71 -28.60 7.91 6.20
N ILE A 72 -27.85 8.79 6.86
CA ILE A 72 -27.30 8.53 8.19
C ILE A 72 -28.15 9.31 9.19
N ASP A 73 -29.09 8.63 9.81
CA ASP A 73 -29.93 9.14 10.88
C ASP A 73 -30.00 8.06 11.98
N PRO A 74 -29.39 8.27 13.15
CA PRO A 74 -29.39 7.30 14.24
C PRO A 74 -30.75 7.19 14.95
N ASP A 75 -31.62 8.19 14.82
CA ASP A 75 -32.93 8.23 15.48
C ASP A 75 -34.04 7.62 14.62
N ASP A 76 -33.81 7.46 13.30
CA ASP A 76 -34.70 6.75 12.38
C ASP A 76 -34.34 5.25 12.24
N PRO A 77 -35.18 4.32 12.76
CA PRO A 77 -34.95 2.89 12.64
C PRO A 77 -34.87 2.40 11.18
N ALA A 78 -35.55 3.06 10.24
CA ALA A 78 -35.53 2.68 8.83
C ALA A 78 -34.17 2.99 8.19
N ALA A 79 -33.62 4.18 8.46
CA ALA A 79 -32.27 4.56 8.05
C ALA A 79 -31.20 3.61 8.61
N VAL A 80 -31.28 3.28 9.91
CA VAL A 80 -30.37 2.30 10.55
C VAL A 80 -30.47 0.92 9.91
N SER A 81 -31.70 0.44 9.66
CA SER A 81 -31.93 -0.85 8.99
C SER A 81 -31.33 -0.87 7.59
N GLN A 82 -31.56 0.18 6.80
CA GLN A 82 -30.98 0.31 5.46
C GLN A 82 -29.45 0.32 5.51
N TYR A 83 -28.84 1.13 6.38
CA TYR A 83 -27.40 1.16 6.59
C TYR A 83 -26.83 -0.23 6.90
N SER A 84 -27.45 -0.95 7.82
CA SER A 84 -27.01 -2.29 8.21
C SER A 84 -27.03 -3.28 7.03
N LYS A 85 -28.05 -3.19 6.17
CA LYS A 85 -28.17 -4.01 4.96
C LYS A 85 -27.07 -3.67 3.97
N VAL A 86 -26.83 -2.38 3.69
CA VAL A 86 -25.76 -1.93 2.77
C VAL A 86 -24.39 -2.39 3.26
N MET A 87 -24.11 -2.23 4.56
CA MET A 87 -22.82 -2.64 5.12
C MET A 87 -22.63 -4.15 5.10
N LYS A 88 -23.71 -4.93 5.29
CA LYS A 88 -23.68 -6.39 5.14
C LYS A 88 -23.39 -6.80 3.69
N THR A 89 -24.06 -6.19 2.71
CA THR A 89 -23.83 -6.51 1.29
C THR A 89 -22.43 -6.13 0.84
N ILE A 90 -21.89 -5.00 1.30
CA ILE A 90 -20.50 -4.61 1.04
C ILE A 90 -19.55 -5.67 1.59
N ARG A 91 -19.73 -6.07 2.85
CA ARG A 91 -18.87 -7.07 3.50
C ARG A 91 -18.84 -8.38 2.71
N GLU A 92 -20.01 -8.90 2.34
CA GLU A 92 -20.15 -10.17 1.62
C GLU A 92 -19.57 -10.08 0.21
N LYS A 93 -19.87 -9.01 -0.54
CA LYS A 93 -19.39 -8.85 -1.93
C LYS A 93 -17.91 -8.52 -2.03
N ALA A 94 -17.38 -7.79 -1.07
CA ALA A 94 -15.95 -7.46 -0.99
C ALA A 94 -15.13 -8.54 -0.25
N ASP A 95 -15.73 -9.68 0.11
CA ASP A 95 -15.06 -10.77 0.83
C ASP A 95 -14.27 -10.26 2.05
N MET A 96 -14.92 -9.42 2.85
CA MET A 96 -14.37 -8.84 4.06
C MET A 96 -14.80 -9.66 5.27
N PHE A 97 -13.88 -9.86 6.21
CA PHE A 97 -14.23 -10.50 7.47
C PHE A 97 -15.23 -9.66 8.27
N SER A 98 -16.19 -10.34 8.89
CA SER A 98 -16.96 -9.78 10.01
C SER A 98 -16.07 -9.55 11.23
N GLU A 99 -16.48 -8.69 12.15
CA GLU A 99 -15.70 -8.45 13.39
C GLU A 99 -15.51 -9.73 14.21
N SER A 100 -16.52 -10.60 14.28
CA SER A 100 -16.41 -11.92 14.93
C SER A 100 -15.35 -12.80 14.27
N GLN A 101 -15.33 -12.87 12.93
CA GLN A 101 -14.29 -13.61 12.19
C GLN A 101 -12.90 -13.01 12.40
N ARG A 102 -12.77 -11.67 12.45
CA ARG A 102 -11.49 -11.00 12.75
C ARG A 102 -10.99 -11.33 14.15
N ILE A 103 -11.88 -11.34 15.14
CA ILE A 103 -11.55 -11.72 16.52
C ILE A 103 -11.10 -13.18 16.55
N GLN A 104 -11.87 -14.09 15.95
CA GLN A 104 -11.52 -15.51 15.86
C GLN A 104 -10.15 -15.73 15.22
N TYR A 105 -9.89 -15.10 14.08
CA TYR A 105 -8.59 -15.16 13.40
C TYR A 105 -7.46 -14.62 14.29
N THR A 106 -7.70 -13.53 15.02
CA THR A 106 -6.72 -12.94 15.95
C THR A 106 -6.42 -13.88 17.11
N ILE A 107 -7.43 -14.54 17.67
CA ILE A 107 -7.26 -15.55 18.72
C ILE A 107 -6.40 -16.68 18.17
N GLN A 108 -6.83 -17.32 17.07
CA GLN A 108 -6.13 -18.45 16.48
C GLN A 108 -4.65 -18.16 16.21
N THR A 109 -4.35 -17.01 15.60
CA THR A 109 -2.97 -16.64 15.24
C THR A 109 -2.12 -16.27 16.45
N ARG A 110 -2.67 -15.56 17.45
CA ARG A 110 -1.90 -15.11 18.61
C ARG A 110 -1.75 -16.16 19.69
N THR A 111 -2.68 -17.10 19.78
CA THR A 111 -2.61 -18.20 20.74
C THR A 111 -2.00 -19.47 20.15
N GLN A 112 -1.59 -19.43 18.88
CA GLN A 112 -1.01 -20.59 18.21
C GLN A 112 0.27 -21.04 18.94
N GLY A 113 0.30 -22.30 19.35
CA GLY A 113 1.48 -22.90 19.97
C GLY A 113 1.73 -22.47 21.42
N ILE A 114 0.78 -21.81 22.09
CA ILE A 114 0.87 -21.57 23.54
C ILE A 114 0.48 -22.86 24.28
N PRO A 115 1.40 -23.51 25.02
CA PRO A 115 1.10 -24.74 25.74
C PRO A 115 0.55 -24.48 27.16
N ASP A 116 0.86 -23.32 27.74
CA ASP A 116 0.50 -22.95 29.11
C ASP A 116 -0.85 -22.22 29.16
N ALA A 117 -1.74 -22.71 30.04
CA ALA A 117 -3.08 -22.15 30.23
C ALA A 117 -3.06 -20.70 30.74
N ARG A 118 -2.12 -20.36 31.64
CA ARG A 118 -2.04 -18.99 32.19
C ARG A 118 -1.68 -17.99 31.10
N THR A 119 -0.64 -18.30 30.32
CA THR A 119 -0.20 -17.48 29.18
C THR A 119 -1.30 -17.37 28.11
N TYR A 120 -2.02 -18.45 27.84
CA TYR A 120 -3.15 -18.45 26.91
C TYR A 120 -4.25 -17.48 27.34
N LEU A 121 -4.69 -17.54 28.60
CA LEU A 121 -5.74 -16.68 29.13
C LEU A 121 -5.29 -15.21 29.20
N MET A 122 -4.04 -14.94 29.54
CA MET A 122 -3.50 -13.57 29.51
C MET A 122 -3.53 -13.00 28.09
N THR A 123 -3.21 -13.83 27.09
CA THR A 123 -3.29 -13.45 25.68
C THR A 123 -4.73 -13.16 25.25
N LEU A 124 -5.70 -13.97 25.69
CA LEU A 124 -7.12 -13.71 25.42
C LEU A 124 -7.60 -12.40 26.05
N LYS A 125 -7.22 -12.14 27.30
CA LYS A 125 -7.52 -10.88 28.00
C LYS A 125 -6.99 -9.68 27.23
N GLU A 126 -5.76 -9.74 26.73
CA GLU A 126 -5.20 -8.68 25.89
C GLU A 126 -5.98 -8.49 24.59
N ILE A 127 -6.36 -9.57 23.91
CA ILE A 127 -7.17 -9.51 22.70
C ILE A 127 -8.51 -8.84 23.01
N ARG A 128 -9.16 -9.22 24.11
CA ARG A 128 -10.42 -8.63 24.56
C ARG A 128 -10.30 -7.11 24.74
N ILE A 129 -9.31 -6.67 25.52
CA ILE A 129 -9.06 -5.25 25.80
C ILE A 129 -8.79 -4.48 24.50
N LYS A 130 -7.93 -5.00 23.62
CA LYS A 130 -7.62 -4.38 22.31
C LYS A 130 -8.82 -4.30 21.38
N ARG A 131 -9.85 -5.13 21.58
CA ARG A 131 -11.10 -5.15 20.81
C ARG A 131 -12.22 -4.33 21.45
N GLY A 132 -11.99 -3.75 22.63
CA GLY A 132 -12.98 -2.97 23.37
C GLY A 132 -14.13 -3.83 23.92
N LEU A 133 -13.90 -5.13 24.11
CA LEU A 133 -14.88 -6.01 24.74
C LEU A 133 -14.71 -5.91 26.26
N THR A 134 -15.77 -5.56 26.99
CA THR A 134 -15.76 -5.45 28.45
C THR A 134 -16.03 -6.82 29.10
N ASP A 135 -15.52 -7.02 30.31
CA ASP A 135 -15.84 -8.21 31.13
C ASP A 135 -16.56 -7.73 32.38
N ASP A 136 -17.83 -7.40 32.17
CA ASP A 136 -18.67 -6.77 33.19
C ASP A 136 -19.01 -7.75 34.33
N LEU A 137 -18.91 -9.06 34.05
CA LEU A 137 -19.17 -10.13 35.02
C LEU A 137 -17.90 -10.58 35.76
N GLY A 138 -16.72 -10.04 35.42
CA GLY A 138 -15.45 -10.43 36.03
C GLY A 138 -15.07 -11.90 35.80
N ALA A 139 -15.59 -12.52 34.73
CA ALA A 139 -15.39 -13.94 34.46
C ALA A 139 -13.91 -14.29 34.26
N GLU A 140 -13.13 -13.39 33.66
CA GLU A 140 -11.69 -13.62 33.49
C GLU A 140 -10.92 -13.55 34.81
N ALA A 141 -11.33 -12.67 35.73
CA ALA A 141 -10.71 -12.60 37.05
C ALA A 141 -10.96 -13.91 37.81
N LEU A 142 -12.21 -14.40 37.81
CA LEU A 142 -12.57 -15.68 38.41
C LEU A 142 -11.81 -16.85 37.78
N MET A 143 -11.65 -16.88 36.45
CA MET A 143 -10.84 -17.90 35.79
C MET A 143 -9.39 -17.85 36.24
N MET A 144 -8.76 -16.66 36.25
CA MET A 144 -7.37 -16.50 36.67
C MET A 144 -7.14 -16.87 38.13
N ASP A 145 -8.07 -16.52 39.01
CA ASP A 145 -8.01 -16.87 40.43
C ASP A 145 -8.13 -18.39 40.63
N ALA A 146 -9.01 -19.06 39.89
CA ALA A 146 -9.13 -20.52 39.91
C ALA A 146 -7.81 -21.20 39.49
N PHE A 147 -7.11 -20.66 38.50
CA PHE A 147 -5.79 -21.17 38.10
C PHE A 147 -4.69 -20.90 39.14
N ALA A 148 -4.82 -19.89 39.99
CA ALA A 148 -3.84 -19.59 41.03
C ALA A 148 -3.99 -20.47 42.29
N GLN A 149 -5.13 -21.14 42.44
CA GLN A 149 -5.43 -22.01 43.58
C GLN A 149 -5.09 -23.49 43.34
N VAL A 150 -4.63 -23.84 42.14
CA VAL A 150 -4.17 -25.19 41.73
C VAL A 150 -2.66 -25.20 41.63
#